data_AF-X0USK1-F1
#
_entry.id   AF-X0USK1-F1
#
_cell.length_a   1.000
_cell.length_b   1.000
_cell.length_c   1.000
_cell.angle_alpha   90.00
_cell.angle_beta   90.00
_cell.angle_gamma   90.00
#
_symmetry.space_group_name_H-M   'P 1'
#
loop_
_entity.id
_entity.type
_entity.pdbx_description
1 polymer ?
#
loop_
_entity_poly.entity_id
_entity_poly.type
_entity_poly.pdbx_seq_one_letter_code
_entity_poly.pdbx_strand_id
1 'polypeptide(L)'
;EWDPGDNGIPNINENDVYFTEQLISDINNDYNVNLSQVYAIGYSNGGMMAYGLACSLSDRIAAVGIMSGIMLPGDICDENEFTSIIHFHGIADDVLPYEGNEWYQSISDVVNFWLNHNNIPTSSLVTTELNGGDVVRDEYTGGNENTSVVLYTVHEEYDKPGGHVWFSDDIDGTNPNQILWDFLFTYSLND
;
A
#
# COMPACT_ATOMS: atom_id res chain seq x y z
N GLU A 1 -20.91 -8.01 0.06
CA GLU A 1 -20.68 -6.84 -0.82
C GLU A 1 -19.24 -6.41 -0.53
N TRP A 2 -18.51 -5.83 -1.49
CA TRP A 2 -17.12 -5.44 -1.23
C TRP A 2 -17.10 -4.10 -0.46
N ASP A 3 -16.48 -4.08 0.71
CA ASP A 3 -16.40 -2.92 1.61
C ASP A 3 -14.95 -2.76 2.13
N PRO A 4 -14.15 -1.88 1.52
CA PRO A 4 -12.74 -1.72 1.84
C PRO A 4 -12.46 -1.10 3.20
N GLY A 5 -13.46 -0.49 3.85
CA GLY A 5 -13.31 0.13 5.17
C GLY A 5 -13.98 -0.67 6.28
N ASP A 6 -13.58 -0.41 7.54
CA ASP A 6 -14.29 -0.99 8.68
C ASP A 6 -15.62 -0.26 8.94
N ASN A 7 -16.72 -0.96 8.74
CA ASN A 7 -18.07 -0.47 9.03
C ASN A 7 -18.53 -0.78 10.47
N GLY A 8 -17.67 -1.38 11.30
CA GLY A 8 -17.92 -1.69 12.72
C GLY A 8 -18.88 -2.86 12.95
N ILE A 9 -19.32 -3.56 11.89
CA ILE A 9 -20.21 -4.71 11.99
C ILE A 9 -19.36 -5.97 12.20
N PRO A 10 -19.53 -6.73 13.31
CA PRO A 10 -18.80 -7.98 13.54
C PRO A 10 -19.44 -9.14 12.76
N ASN A 11 -19.45 -9.05 11.44
CA ASN A 11 -20.02 -10.06 10.55
C ASN A 11 -19.16 -10.23 9.30
N ILE A 12 -18.60 -11.44 9.14
CA ILE A 12 -17.71 -11.81 8.04
C ILE A 12 -18.32 -11.70 6.63
N ASN A 13 -19.65 -11.56 6.51
CA ASN A 13 -20.33 -11.41 5.21
C ASN A 13 -20.63 -9.95 4.86
N GLU A 14 -20.51 -9.05 5.83
CA GLU A 14 -20.91 -7.65 5.73
C GLU A 14 -19.73 -6.69 5.95
N ASN A 15 -18.60 -7.15 6.47
CA ASN A 15 -17.43 -6.35 6.78
C ASN A 15 -16.16 -7.09 6.39
N ASP A 16 -15.48 -6.62 5.34
CA ASP A 16 -14.28 -7.27 4.81
C ASP A 16 -13.07 -7.07 5.74
N VAL A 17 -13.01 -5.99 6.53
CA VAL A 17 -11.99 -5.78 7.56
C VAL A 17 -12.14 -6.81 8.67
N TYR A 18 -13.36 -6.96 9.21
CA TYR A 18 -13.64 -7.98 10.22
C TYR A 18 -13.40 -9.40 9.69
N PHE A 19 -13.82 -9.68 8.44
CA PHE A 19 -13.49 -10.95 7.79
C PHE A 19 -11.97 -11.20 7.75
N THR A 20 -11.18 -10.19 7.38
CA THR A 20 -9.72 -10.31 7.30
C THR A 20 -9.10 -10.56 8.68
N GLU A 21 -9.55 -9.86 9.72
CA GLU A 21 -9.12 -10.10 11.11
C GLU A 21 -9.41 -11.55 11.55
N GLN A 22 -10.63 -12.03 11.28
CA GLN A 22 -11.03 -13.40 11.62
C GLN A 22 -10.23 -14.43 10.81
N LEU A 23 -9.94 -14.15 9.54
CA LEU A 23 -9.13 -15.02 8.69
C LEU A 23 -7.69 -15.15 9.21
N ILE A 24 -7.05 -14.03 9.60
CA ILE A 24 -5.72 -14.05 10.21
C ILE A 24 -5.74 -14.91 11.49
N SER A 25 -6.77 -14.73 12.32
CA SER A 25 -6.95 -15.47 13.56
C SER A 25 -7.14 -16.98 13.31
N ASP A 26 -7.95 -17.35 12.32
CA ASP A 26 -8.22 -18.74 11.95
C ASP A 26 -6.96 -19.44 11.40
N ILE A 27 -6.23 -18.77 10.50
CA ILE A 27 -4.95 -19.27 9.98
C ILE A 27 -3.95 -19.47 11.12
N ASN A 28 -3.86 -18.55 12.07
CA ASN A 28 -2.94 -18.69 13.21
C ASN A 28 -3.32 -19.82 14.18
N ASN A 29 -4.60 -20.20 14.25
CA ASN A 29 -5.03 -21.34 15.05
C ASN A 29 -4.56 -22.67 14.43
N ASP A 30 -4.54 -22.74 13.10
CA ASP A 30 -4.17 -23.96 12.36
C ASP A 30 -2.67 -24.03 12.02
N TYR A 31 -2.00 -22.89 11.93
CA TYR A 31 -0.60 -22.77 11.49
C TYR A 31 0.19 -21.85 12.43
N ASN A 32 1.45 -22.20 12.68
CA ASN A 32 2.35 -21.36 13.49
C ASN A 32 2.90 -20.18 12.65
N VAL A 33 2.06 -19.18 12.42
CA VAL A 33 2.41 -17.94 11.71
C VAL A 33 3.05 -16.94 12.69
N ASN A 34 3.95 -16.10 12.18
CA ASN A 34 4.44 -14.97 12.96
C ASN A 34 3.45 -13.80 12.83
N LEU A 35 2.60 -13.61 13.83
CA LEU A 35 1.62 -12.51 13.84
C LEU A 35 2.26 -11.12 13.87
N SER A 36 3.55 -10.99 14.19
CA SER A 36 4.22 -9.69 14.09
C SER A 36 4.61 -9.33 12.64
N GLN A 37 4.53 -10.27 11.71
CA GLN A 37 4.95 -10.13 10.31
C GLN A 37 3.81 -10.55 9.37
N VAL A 38 2.66 -9.93 9.55
CA VAL A 38 1.52 -10.07 8.65
C VAL A 38 1.44 -8.83 7.78
N TYR A 39 1.22 -9.03 6.49
CA TYR A 39 1.24 -7.97 5.48
C TYR A 39 0.00 -8.09 4.59
N ALA A 40 -0.50 -6.97 4.08
CA ALA A 40 -1.55 -6.97 3.06
C ALA A 40 -1.02 -6.42 1.74
N ILE A 41 -1.31 -7.12 0.64
CA ILE A 41 -0.91 -6.70 -0.69
C ILE A 41 -2.09 -6.80 -1.63
N GLY A 42 -2.20 -5.89 -2.59
CA GLY A 42 -3.30 -5.98 -3.53
C GLY A 42 -3.15 -5.13 -4.77
N TYR A 43 -3.95 -5.51 -5.77
CA TYR A 43 -4.03 -4.83 -7.06
C TYR A 43 -5.41 -4.23 -7.29
N SER A 44 -5.48 -3.01 -7.82
CA SER A 44 -6.74 -2.33 -8.12
C SER A 44 -7.64 -2.24 -6.87
N ASN A 45 -8.85 -2.81 -6.89
CA ASN A 45 -9.69 -2.94 -5.68
C ASN A 45 -8.99 -3.67 -4.52
N GLY A 46 -8.12 -4.64 -4.80
CA GLY A 46 -7.30 -5.26 -3.76
C GLY A 46 -6.31 -4.28 -3.13
N GLY A 47 -5.81 -3.31 -3.91
CA GLY A 47 -4.97 -2.23 -3.40
C GLY A 47 -5.76 -1.22 -2.56
N MET A 48 -7.02 -0.93 -2.95
CA MET A 48 -7.94 -0.15 -2.11
C MET A 48 -8.20 -0.86 -0.77
N MET A 49 -8.43 -2.19 -0.79
CA MET A 49 -8.56 -2.99 0.42
C MET A 49 -7.28 -2.98 1.27
N ALA A 50 -6.10 -3.06 0.65
CA ALA A 50 -4.83 -2.98 1.37
C ALA A 50 -4.66 -1.63 2.08
N TYR A 51 -5.10 -0.51 1.48
CA TYR A 51 -5.15 0.79 2.16
C TYR A 51 -6.14 0.82 3.32
N GLY A 52 -7.36 0.31 3.13
CA GLY A 52 -8.34 0.25 4.21
C GLY A 52 -7.86 -0.61 5.39
N LEU A 53 -7.23 -1.73 5.10
CA LEU A 53 -6.57 -2.58 6.10
C LEU A 53 -5.42 -1.87 6.82
N ALA A 54 -4.63 -1.06 6.13
CA ALA A 54 -3.57 -0.25 6.75
C ALA A 54 -4.12 0.80 7.72
N CYS A 55 -5.38 1.21 7.55
CA CYS A 55 -6.06 2.18 8.42
C CYS A 55 -6.83 1.52 9.57
N SER A 56 -7.37 0.32 9.37
CA SER A 56 -8.28 -0.33 10.32
C SER A 56 -7.66 -1.49 11.09
N LEU A 57 -6.55 -2.07 10.64
CA LEU A 57 -5.89 -3.22 11.26
C LEU A 57 -4.37 -3.04 11.37
N SER A 58 -3.91 -1.82 11.63
CA SER A 58 -2.49 -1.51 11.83
C SER A 58 -1.88 -2.21 13.05
N ASP A 59 -2.68 -2.59 14.06
CA ASP A 59 -2.26 -3.47 15.16
C ASP A 59 -2.12 -4.96 14.77
N ARG A 60 -2.42 -5.32 13.51
CA ARG A 60 -2.30 -6.68 12.95
C ARG A 60 -1.50 -6.73 11.66
N ILE A 61 -1.30 -5.62 10.97
CA ILE A 61 -0.66 -5.56 9.65
C ILE A 61 0.54 -4.63 9.75
N ALA A 62 1.75 -5.19 9.62
CA ALA A 62 3.00 -4.46 9.82
C ALA A 62 3.34 -3.51 8.66
N ALA A 63 2.91 -3.84 7.44
CA ALA A 63 3.11 -3.02 6.25
C ALA A 63 2.16 -3.47 5.13
N VAL A 64 1.92 -2.57 4.16
CA VAL A 64 1.09 -2.90 2.99
C VAL A 64 1.75 -2.53 1.66
N GLY A 65 1.40 -3.30 0.63
CA GLY A 65 1.89 -3.15 -0.74
C GLY A 65 0.75 -2.97 -1.76
N ILE A 66 0.89 -1.98 -2.62
CA ILE A 66 -0.17 -1.58 -3.57
C ILE A 66 0.37 -1.62 -5.00
N MET A 67 -0.35 -2.32 -5.88
CA MET A 67 -0.10 -2.36 -7.32
C MET A 67 -1.30 -1.74 -8.06
N SER A 68 -1.15 -0.57 -8.71
CA SER A 68 -2.25 0.10 -9.42
C SER A 68 -3.55 0.19 -8.60
N GLY A 69 -3.44 0.45 -7.30
CA GLY A 69 -4.56 0.74 -6.40
C GLY A 69 -4.57 2.22 -5.98
N ILE A 70 -5.61 2.63 -5.25
CA ILE A 70 -5.75 3.98 -4.69
C ILE A 70 -6.40 3.89 -3.31
N MET A 71 -6.11 4.84 -2.42
CA MET A 71 -6.85 4.99 -1.17
C MET A 71 -8.22 5.62 -1.46
N LEU A 72 -9.29 5.13 -0.83
CA LEU A 72 -10.62 5.63 -1.14
C LEU A 72 -10.98 6.87 -0.31
N PRO A 73 -11.81 7.77 -0.86
CA PRO A 73 -12.35 8.87 -0.08
C PRO A 73 -13.18 8.35 1.10
N GLY A 74 -12.85 8.79 2.31
CA GLY A 74 -13.60 8.45 3.51
C GLY A 74 -13.02 7.28 4.32
N ASP A 75 -11.91 6.68 3.90
CA ASP A 75 -11.13 5.79 4.76
C ASP A 75 -10.69 6.59 6.01
N ILE A 76 -11.04 6.09 7.20
CA ILE A 76 -10.71 6.69 8.49
C ILE A 76 -9.71 5.77 9.17
N CYS A 77 -8.51 6.28 9.42
CA CYS A 77 -7.43 5.56 10.08
C CYS A 77 -7.38 6.01 11.55
N ASP A 78 -7.05 5.10 12.48
CA ASP A 78 -6.85 5.47 13.88
C ASP A 78 -5.63 6.39 14.01
N GLU A 79 -5.79 7.56 14.64
CA GLU A 79 -4.71 8.56 14.78
C GLU A 79 -3.48 8.06 15.55
N ASN A 80 -3.58 6.92 16.25
CA ASN A 80 -2.51 6.35 17.07
C ASN A 80 -1.86 5.10 16.47
N GLU A 81 -2.27 4.68 15.28
CA GLU A 81 -1.68 3.54 14.60
C GLU A 81 -1.04 3.99 13.28
N PHE A 82 0.08 3.39 12.90
CA PHE A 82 0.89 3.83 11.77
C PHE A 82 1.33 2.63 10.93
N THR A 83 1.24 2.73 9.61
CA THR A 83 1.57 1.61 8.70
C THR A 83 2.52 2.05 7.60
N SER A 84 3.57 1.27 7.35
CA SER A 84 4.48 1.49 6.22
C SER A 84 3.84 1.08 4.89
N ILE A 85 4.02 1.91 3.86
CA ILE A 85 3.35 1.77 2.56
C ILE A 85 4.40 1.67 1.44
N ILE A 86 4.25 0.68 0.56
CA ILE A 86 4.86 0.68 -0.77
C ILE A 86 3.80 0.68 -1.87
N HIS A 87 3.92 1.57 -2.85
CA HIS A 87 2.94 1.75 -3.92
C HIS A 87 3.61 1.81 -5.28
N PHE A 88 3.13 1.02 -6.24
CA PHE A 88 3.49 1.09 -7.64
C PHE A 88 2.30 1.61 -8.43
N HIS A 89 2.50 2.64 -9.25
CA HIS A 89 1.43 3.23 -10.05
C HIS A 89 1.90 3.70 -11.41
N GLY A 90 1.11 3.41 -12.45
CA GLY A 90 1.40 3.80 -13.83
C GLY A 90 0.90 5.21 -14.12
N ILE A 91 1.70 6.01 -14.84
CA ILE A 91 1.27 7.37 -15.24
C ILE A 91 0.12 7.37 -16.25
N ALA A 92 -0.05 6.27 -16.98
CA ALA A 92 -1.04 6.08 -18.04
C ALA A 92 -2.15 5.11 -17.61
N ASP A 93 -2.32 4.91 -16.30
CA ASP A 93 -3.45 4.18 -15.73
C ASP A 93 -4.77 4.88 -16.12
N ASP A 94 -5.60 4.18 -16.91
CA ASP A 94 -6.87 4.69 -17.44
C ASP A 94 -8.08 4.33 -16.56
N VAL A 95 -7.86 3.52 -15.52
CA VAL A 95 -8.89 3.09 -14.56
C VAL A 95 -8.83 3.95 -13.30
N LEU A 96 -7.64 4.12 -12.75
CA LEU A 96 -7.33 4.96 -11.58
C LEU A 96 -6.29 6.00 -12.03
N PRO A 97 -6.71 7.14 -12.59
CA PRO A 97 -5.77 8.10 -13.14
C PRO A 97 -4.76 8.59 -12.11
N TYR A 98 -3.48 8.61 -12.47
CA TYR A 98 -2.38 9.04 -11.59
C TYR A 98 -2.60 10.44 -10.99
N GLU A 99 -3.12 11.37 -11.80
CA GLU A 99 -3.46 12.74 -11.40
C GLU A 99 -4.82 12.86 -10.68
N GLY A 100 -5.51 11.75 -10.45
CA GLY A 100 -6.86 11.72 -9.90
C GLY A 100 -7.93 12.18 -10.89
N ASN A 101 -9.18 12.19 -10.42
CA ASN A 101 -10.33 12.71 -11.14
C ASN A 101 -11.46 13.10 -10.14
N GLU A 102 -12.72 13.21 -10.60
CA GLU A 102 -13.87 13.54 -9.74
C GLU A 102 -14.15 12.48 -8.67
N TRP A 103 -13.74 11.23 -8.88
CA TRP A 103 -14.05 10.09 -8.03
C TRP A 103 -12.87 9.62 -7.18
N TYR A 104 -11.65 9.80 -7.68
CA TYR A 104 -10.43 9.31 -7.05
C TYR A 104 -9.43 10.44 -6.82
N GLN A 105 -8.75 10.38 -5.69
CA GLN A 105 -7.67 11.31 -5.36
C GLN A 105 -6.47 11.08 -6.28
N SER A 106 -5.60 12.10 -6.41
CA SER A 106 -4.33 11.91 -7.10
C SER A 106 -3.40 11.04 -6.27
N ILE A 107 -2.44 10.36 -6.91
CA ILE A 107 -1.41 9.59 -6.20
C ILE A 107 -0.60 10.48 -5.27
N SER A 108 -0.34 11.73 -5.69
CA SER A 108 0.28 12.75 -4.84
C SER A 108 -0.52 13.02 -3.56
N ASP A 109 -1.86 13.13 -3.66
CA ASP A 109 -2.72 13.35 -2.49
C ASP A 109 -2.72 12.13 -1.56
N VAL A 110 -2.73 10.92 -2.11
CA VAL A 110 -2.63 9.68 -1.31
C VAL A 110 -1.29 9.59 -0.59
N VAL A 111 -0.17 9.89 -1.27
CA VAL A 111 1.15 9.97 -0.61
C VAL A 111 1.11 11.01 0.50
N ASN A 112 0.62 12.22 0.22
CA ASN A 112 0.53 13.28 1.24
C ASN A 112 -0.35 12.89 2.43
N PHE A 113 -1.44 12.15 2.21
CA PHE A 113 -2.25 11.60 3.30
C PHE A 113 -1.38 10.73 4.23
N TRP A 114 -0.68 9.75 3.67
CA TRP A 114 0.13 8.81 4.46
C TRP A 114 1.35 9.47 5.10
N LEU A 115 1.96 10.47 4.46
CA LEU A 115 3.02 11.26 5.09
C LEU A 115 2.50 12.01 6.32
N ASN A 116 1.31 12.60 6.24
CA ASN A 116 0.71 13.31 7.38
C ASN A 116 0.27 12.35 8.48
N HIS A 117 -0.40 11.25 8.12
CA HIS A 117 -0.88 10.25 9.06
C HIS A 117 0.26 9.60 9.84
N ASN A 118 1.32 9.17 9.15
CA ASN A 118 2.52 8.58 9.75
C ASN A 118 3.48 9.61 10.36
N ASN A 119 3.18 10.91 10.27
CA ASN A 119 4.06 12.00 10.71
C ASN A 119 5.48 11.93 10.08
N ILE A 120 5.55 11.58 8.80
CA ILE A 120 6.80 11.48 8.03
C ILE A 120 7.20 12.88 7.52
N PRO A 121 8.41 13.37 7.80
CA PRO A 121 8.86 14.67 7.31
C PRO A 121 9.08 14.62 5.80
N THR A 122 8.42 15.52 5.06
CA THR A 122 8.59 15.64 3.59
C THR A 122 10.05 15.93 3.18
N SER A 123 10.85 16.51 4.07
CA SER A 123 12.28 16.74 3.86
C SER A 123 13.13 15.45 3.84
N SER A 124 12.55 14.30 4.21
CA SER A 124 13.22 12.99 4.11
C SER A 124 13.26 12.43 2.69
N LEU A 125 12.57 13.08 1.73
CA LEU A 125 12.46 12.60 0.35
C LEU A 125 13.82 12.27 -0.26
N VAL A 126 13.94 11.05 -0.73
CA VAL A 126 14.99 10.60 -1.65
C VAL A 126 14.34 10.12 -2.94
N THR A 127 14.61 10.83 -4.04
CA THR A 127 14.17 10.46 -5.40
C THR A 127 15.28 9.73 -6.15
N THR A 128 14.94 8.63 -6.80
CA THR A 128 15.85 7.84 -7.64
C THR A 128 15.20 7.54 -9.00
N GLU A 129 15.90 7.87 -10.09
CA GLU A 129 15.52 7.42 -11.44
C GLU A 129 16.09 6.01 -11.68
N LEU A 130 15.22 5.09 -12.10
CA LEU A 130 15.50 3.68 -12.35
C LEU A 130 15.16 3.35 -13.81
N ASN A 131 15.74 2.29 -14.37
CA ASN A 131 15.55 1.92 -15.79
C ASN A 131 15.81 3.09 -16.77
N GLY A 132 16.74 3.98 -16.45
CA GLY A 132 17.02 5.15 -17.29
C GLY A 132 15.91 6.21 -17.33
N GLY A 133 14.99 6.20 -16.36
CA GLY A 133 13.90 7.17 -16.22
C GLY A 133 12.51 6.57 -16.42
N ASP A 134 12.41 5.30 -16.83
CA ASP A 134 11.12 4.63 -17.03
C ASP A 134 10.38 4.39 -15.72
N VAL A 135 11.11 4.37 -14.60
CA VAL A 135 10.54 4.31 -13.25
C VAL A 135 11.21 5.35 -12.35
N VAL A 136 10.41 6.11 -11.62
CA VAL A 136 10.88 7.03 -10.58
C VAL A 136 10.47 6.48 -9.23
N ARG A 137 11.44 6.34 -8.33
CA ARG A 137 11.23 5.92 -6.95
C ARG A 137 11.38 7.11 -6.01
N ASP A 138 10.31 7.44 -5.30
CA ASP A 138 10.30 8.42 -4.22
C ASP A 138 10.15 7.70 -2.87
N GLU A 139 11.10 7.92 -1.96
CA GLU A 139 11.10 7.32 -0.62
C GLU A 139 11.11 8.40 0.45
N TYR A 140 10.20 8.25 1.42
CA TYR A 140 10.08 9.11 2.60
C TYR A 140 10.18 8.26 3.87
N THR A 141 11.00 8.69 4.83
CA THR A 141 11.33 7.91 6.03
C THR A 141 11.32 8.77 7.30
N GLY A 142 11.31 8.11 8.47
CA GLY A 142 11.38 8.77 9.77
C GLY A 142 10.03 9.19 10.34
N GLY A 143 8.96 8.48 9.95
CA GLY A 143 7.66 8.61 10.60
C GLY A 143 7.63 8.00 12.00
N ASN A 144 6.46 8.10 12.63
CA ASN A 144 6.19 7.38 13.87
C ASN A 144 6.41 5.88 13.68
N GLU A 145 6.90 5.19 14.71
CA GLU A 145 7.21 3.74 14.66
C GLU A 145 8.15 3.36 13.50
N ASN A 146 9.05 4.27 13.11
CA ASN A 146 9.98 4.11 12.00
C ASN A 146 9.29 3.81 10.65
N THR A 147 8.03 4.22 10.49
CA THR A 147 7.28 4.03 9.25
C THR A 147 7.89 4.81 8.08
N SER A 148 7.61 4.33 6.87
CA SER A 148 8.00 4.95 5.62
C SER A 148 6.93 4.84 4.55
N VAL A 149 6.99 5.72 3.56
CA VAL A 149 6.17 5.66 2.34
C VAL A 149 7.11 5.62 1.14
N VAL A 150 6.93 4.61 0.28
CA VAL A 150 7.71 4.44 -0.94
C VAL A 150 6.77 4.38 -2.15
N LEU A 151 6.94 5.30 -3.09
CA LEU A 151 6.21 5.34 -4.35
C LEU A 151 7.13 4.97 -5.50
N TYR A 152 6.68 4.06 -6.35
CA TYR A 152 7.24 3.77 -7.67
C TYR A 152 6.28 4.30 -8.73
N THR A 153 6.63 5.42 -9.33
CA THR A 153 5.93 6.00 -10.49
C THR A 153 6.47 5.36 -11.75
N VAL A 154 5.63 4.57 -12.41
CA VAL A 154 5.99 3.81 -13.61
C VAL A 154 5.58 4.61 -14.85
N HIS A 155 6.56 5.20 -15.52
CA HIS A 155 6.38 5.89 -16.79
C HIS A 155 6.24 4.89 -17.94
N GLU A 156 7.09 3.85 -17.97
CA GLU A 156 7.06 2.78 -18.97
C GLU A 156 7.24 1.39 -18.35
N GLU A 157 6.59 0.38 -18.93
CA GLU A 157 6.74 -1.05 -18.66
C GLU A 157 6.66 -1.82 -20.00
N TYR A 158 7.63 -2.69 -20.28
CA TYR A 158 7.75 -3.42 -21.55
C TYR A 158 7.65 -2.52 -22.80
N ASP A 159 8.40 -1.41 -22.80
CA ASP A 159 8.42 -0.39 -23.85
C ASP A 159 7.03 0.24 -24.16
N LYS A 160 6.15 0.31 -23.15
CA LYS A 160 4.81 0.92 -23.25
C LYS A 160 4.54 1.80 -22.04
N PRO A 161 3.69 2.84 -22.16
CA PRO A 161 3.29 3.64 -21.01
C PRO A 161 2.73 2.78 -19.87
N GLY A 162 3.18 3.04 -18.64
CA GLY A 162 2.76 2.30 -17.45
C GLY A 162 1.25 2.46 -17.19
N GLY A 163 0.50 1.36 -17.31
CA GLY A 163 -0.97 1.36 -17.24
C GLY A 163 -1.54 0.79 -15.94
N HIS A 164 -2.80 0.35 -15.99
CA HIS A 164 -3.48 -0.33 -14.89
C HIS A 164 -3.15 -1.82 -14.87
N VAL A 165 -2.06 -2.20 -14.20
CA VAL A 165 -1.54 -3.57 -14.24
C VAL A 165 -0.91 -3.98 -12.91
N TRP A 166 -0.73 -5.29 -12.76
CA TRP A 166 0.22 -5.82 -11.80
C TRP A 166 1.62 -5.76 -12.43
N PHE A 167 2.41 -4.75 -12.06
CA PHE A 167 3.74 -4.52 -12.62
C PHE A 167 4.65 -5.74 -12.46
N SER A 168 5.40 -6.06 -13.51
CA SER A 168 6.20 -7.28 -13.59
C SER A 168 7.50 -7.14 -14.37
N ASP A 169 7.67 -6.08 -15.17
CA ASP A 169 8.95 -5.77 -15.82
C ASP A 169 10.00 -5.36 -14.79
N ASP A 170 11.23 -5.82 -15.01
CA ASP A 170 12.29 -5.71 -14.00
C ASP A 170 12.72 -4.25 -13.84
N ILE A 171 12.85 -3.80 -12.59
CA ILE A 171 13.34 -2.48 -12.21
C ILE A 171 14.80 -2.65 -11.76
N ASP A 172 15.74 -2.14 -12.56
CA ASP A 172 17.19 -2.32 -12.45
C ASP A 172 17.59 -3.79 -12.25
N GLY A 173 16.92 -4.69 -12.98
CA GLY A 173 17.16 -6.14 -12.94
C GLY A 173 16.53 -6.86 -11.74
N THR A 174 15.68 -6.18 -10.96
CA THR A 174 14.92 -6.78 -9.86
C THR A 174 13.44 -6.74 -10.16
N ASN A 175 12.77 -7.89 -10.00
CA ASN A 175 11.35 -7.97 -10.25
C ASN A 175 10.55 -7.10 -9.24
N PRO A 176 9.52 -6.33 -9.65
CA PRO A 176 8.70 -5.52 -8.76
C PRO A 176 8.07 -6.31 -7.61
N ASN A 177 7.75 -7.60 -7.83
CA ASN A 177 7.24 -8.48 -6.77
C ASN A 177 8.27 -8.76 -5.68
N GLN A 178 9.54 -8.89 -6.07
CA GLN A 178 10.64 -9.07 -5.11
C GLN A 178 10.89 -7.76 -4.35
N ILE A 179 10.87 -6.62 -5.03
CA ILE A 179 11.00 -5.29 -4.40
C ILE A 179 9.89 -5.09 -3.37
N LEU A 180 8.64 -5.38 -3.75
CA LEU A 180 7.48 -5.30 -2.87
C LEU A 180 7.65 -6.22 -1.65
N TRP A 181 8.05 -7.48 -1.87
CA TRP A 181 8.26 -8.42 -0.78
C TRP A 181 9.40 -8.00 0.16
N ASP A 182 10.52 -7.54 -0.39
CA ASP A 182 11.68 -7.09 0.39
C ASP A 182 11.33 -5.90 1.26
N PHE A 183 10.54 -4.96 0.76
CA PHE A 183 10.02 -3.85 1.55
C PHE A 183 9.18 -4.35 2.73
N LEU A 184 8.16 -5.18 2.47
CA LEU A 184 7.26 -5.67 3.52
C LEU A 184 8.02 -6.41 4.60
N PHE A 185 8.97 -7.27 4.21
CA PHE A 185 9.71 -8.11 5.13
C PHE A 185 10.64 -7.34 6.08
N THR A 186 10.89 -6.04 5.84
CA THR A 186 11.63 -5.18 6.77
C THR A 186 10.82 -4.71 7.98
N TYR A 187 9.48 -4.85 7.96
CA TYR A 187 8.62 -4.36 9.03
C TYR A 187 8.05 -5.48 9.90
N SER A 188 7.98 -5.21 11.20
CA SER A 188 7.32 -6.04 12.19
C SER A 188 6.59 -5.16 13.21
N LEU A 189 5.42 -5.61 13.72
CA LEU A 189 4.64 -4.90 14.74
C LEU A 189 5.35 -4.74 16.11
N ASN A 190 6.54 -5.32 16.24
CA ASN A 190 7.34 -5.28 17.47
C ASN A 190 8.56 -4.35 17.37
N ASP A 191 8.71 -3.60 16.27
CA ASP A 191 9.89 -2.76 15.99
C ASP A 191 9.85 -1.38 16.67
#